data_AF-A5WZ22-F1
#
_entry.id   AF-A5WZ22-F1
#
_cell.length_a   1.000
_cell.length_b   1.000
_cell.length_c   1.000
_cell.angle_alpha   90.00
_cell.angle_beta   90.00
_cell.angle_gamma   90.00
#
_symmetry.space_group_name_H-M   'P 1'
#
loop_
_entity.id
_entity.type
_entity.pdbx_description
1 polymer ?
#
loop_
_entity_poly.entity_id
_entity_poly.type
_entity_poly.pdbx_seq_one_letter_code
_entity_poly.pdbx_strand_id
1 'polypeptide(L)'
;LVLDDVWSKKNLEDLLFEAKGYKTVFTTRENSIIPIRDGSRPYEMPVLRNEDSVKLFCFWAFGLPSIPTNYEHYKDLVQQVAAACGGLPLALTVIGSCLRNQPWTYWRSAKEKLSKAESISQYHTDKLLNRLETSTDVLDDESKQCFLDLGAF
;
A
#
# COMPACT_ATOMS: atom_id res chain seq x y z
N LEU A 1 -13.43 19.11 -9.62
CA LEU A 1 -13.14 17.96 -10.50
C LEU A 1 -12.14 17.06 -9.79
N VAL A 2 -12.27 15.73 -9.91
CA VAL A 2 -11.29 14.77 -9.39
C VAL A 2 -10.79 13.92 -10.55
N LEU A 3 -9.49 13.89 -10.76
CA LEU A 3 -8.82 13.09 -11.79
C LEU A 3 -8.02 11.99 -11.10
N ASP A 4 -8.44 10.75 -11.22
CA ASP A 4 -7.81 9.62 -10.53
C ASP A 4 -6.76 8.93 -11.42
N ASP A 5 -5.64 8.50 -10.82
CA ASP A 5 -4.56 7.71 -11.42
C ASP A 5 -4.02 8.28 -12.75
N VAL A 6 -3.54 9.53 -12.70
CA VAL A 6 -3.01 10.23 -13.88
C VAL A 6 -1.53 9.89 -14.09
N TRP A 7 -1.16 9.46 -15.30
CA TRP A 7 0.21 9.04 -15.66
C TRP A 7 0.91 9.94 -16.70
N SER A 8 0.19 10.91 -17.27
CA SER A 8 0.70 11.75 -18.37
C SER A 8 0.44 13.22 -18.09
N LYS A 9 1.49 14.03 -18.15
CA LYS A 9 1.41 15.49 -18.03
C LYS A 9 0.47 16.09 -19.07
N LYS A 10 0.50 15.58 -20.31
CA LYS A 10 -0.38 16.05 -21.38
C LYS A 10 -1.85 15.79 -21.03
N ASN A 11 -2.18 14.58 -20.58
CA ASN A 11 -3.56 14.24 -20.19
C ASN A 11 -4.04 15.12 -19.03
N LEU A 12 -3.16 15.42 -18.09
CA LEU A 12 -3.46 16.36 -17.01
C LEU A 12 -3.78 17.74 -17.58
N GLU A 13 -2.89 18.32 -18.39
CA GLU A 13 -3.05 19.64 -18.99
C GLU A 13 -4.32 19.79 -19.83
N ASP A 14 -4.67 18.77 -20.62
CA ASP A 14 -5.89 18.74 -21.43
C ASP A 14 -7.18 18.72 -20.58
N LEU A 15 -7.10 18.20 -19.35
CA LEU A 15 -8.23 18.06 -18.41
C LEU A 15 -8.23 19.11 -17.29
N LEU A 16 -7.19 19.97 -17.22
CA LEU A 16 -7.10 21.01 -16.21
C LEU A 16 -8.16 22.07 -16.48
N PHE A 17 -9.12 22.17 -15.56
CA PHE A 17 -10.12 23.20 -15.56
C PHE A 17 -9.81 24.25 -14.49
N GLU A 18 -9.51 25.47 -14.92
CA GLU A 18 -9.25 26.63 -14.05
C GLU A 18 -10.43 27.61 -14.14
N ALA A 19 -11.23 27.69 -13.09
CA ALA A 19 -12.30 28.66 -12.95
C ALA A 19 -12.44 29.13 -11.50
N LYS A 20 -12.81 30.39 -11.29
CA LYS A 20 -12.96 30.97 -9.95
C LYS A 20 -13.98 30.16 -9.13
N GLY A 21 -13.58 29.73 -7.94
CA GLY A 21 -14.42 28.94 -7.03
C GLY A 21 -14.36 27.42 -7.26
N TYR A 22 -13.67 26.96 -8.31
CA TYR A 22 -13.48 25.53 -8.58
C TYR A 22 -12.08 25.08 -8.18
N LYS A 23 -11.98 23.82 -7.78
CA LYS A 23 -10.71 23.13 -7.53
C LYS A 23 -10.67 21.82 -8.30
N THR A 24 -9.50 21.51 -8.82
CA THR A 24 -9.18 20.21 -9.41
C THR A 24 -8.23 19.50 -8.46
N VAL A 25 -8.60 18.28 -8.08
CA VAL A 25 -7.73 17.37 -7.34
C VAL A 25 -7.35 16.26 -8.30
N PHE A 26 -6.08 15.89 -8.34
CA PHE A 26 -5.67 14.71 -9.08
C PHE A 26 -4.77 13.84 -8.22
N THR A 27 -4.76 12.54 -8.50
CA THR A 27 -3.86 11.57 -7.89
C THR A 27 -2.90 11.07 -8.97
N THR A 28 -1.64 10.87 -8.58
CA THR A 28 -0.58 10.35 -9.45
C THR A 28 0.40 9.59 -8.57
N ARG A 29 1.11 8.63 -9.17
CA ARG A 29 2.29 7.98 -8.56
C ARG A 29 3.60 8.62 -9.02
N GLU A 30 3.52 9.48 -10.03
CA GLU A 30 4.64 10.09 -10.72
C GLU A 30 4.72 11.59 -10.36
N ASN A 31 5.75 11.98 -9.62
CA ASN A 31 5.92 13.38 -9.20
C ASN A 31 6.31 14.28 -10.39
N SER A 32 6.96 13.73 -11.43
CA SER A 32 7.45 14.51 -12.57
C SER A 32 6.33 15.12 -13.43
N ILE A 33 5.10 14.59 -13.35
CA ILE A 33 3.96 15.15 -14.10
C ILE A 33 3.25 16.30 -13.36
N ILE A 34 3.59 16.56 -12.10
CA ILE A 34 2.96 17.62 -11.31
C ILE A 34 3.32 18.98 -11.93
N PRO A 35 2.33 19.81 -12.33
CA PRO A 35 2.59 21.08 -12.97
C PRO A 35 3.16 22.07 -11.96
N ILE A 36 4.30 22.68 -12.30
CA ILE A 36 4.91 23.77 -11.54
C ILE A 36 4.16 25.06 -11.92
N ARG A 37 3.07 25.35 -11.21
CA ARG A 37 2.24 26.54 -11.41
C ARG A 37 1.94 27.20 -10.08
N ASP A 38 1.71 28.51 -10.10
CA ASP A 38 1.25 29.27 -8.94
C ASP A 38 -0.10 28.72 -8.48
N GLY A 39 -0.12 28.09 -7.30
CA GLY A 39 -1.31 27.49 -6.70
C GLY A 39 -1.35 25.96 -6.67
N SER A 40 -0.41 25.27 -7.33
CA SER A 40 -0.22 23.83 -7.14
C SER A 40 0.14 23.52 -5.67
N ARG A 41 -0.58 22.59 -5.05
CA ARG A 41 -0.36 22.15 -3.67
C ARG A 41 -0.16 20.64 -3.64
N PRO A 42 1.05 20.15 -3.97
CA PRO A 42 1.33 18.72 -3.90
C PRO A 42 1.14 18.24 -2.46
N TYR A 43 0.51 17.08 -2.31
CA TYR A 43 0.32 16.41 -1.04
C TYR A 43 0.85 14.99 -1.18
N GLU A 44 1.99 14.72 -0.55
CA GLU A 44 2.55 13.39 -0.48
C GLU A 44 1.77 12.59 0.56
N MET A 45 1.14 11.50 0.13
CA MET A 45 0.35 10.63 1.02
C MET A 45 1.29 9.87 1.95
N PRO A 46 1.26 10.13 3.27
CA PRO A 46 2.09 9.40 4.21
C PRO A 46 1.58 7.96 4.39
N VAL A 47 2.48 7.05 4.75
CA VAL A 47 2.07 5.74 5.27
C VAL A 47 1.32 5.89 6.60
N LEU A 48 0.54 4.87 6.96
CA LEU A 48 -0.17 4.88 8.24
C LEU A 48 0.81 4.83 9.41
N ARG A 49 0.46 5.54 10.48
CA ARG A 49 1.13 5.41 11.78
C ARG A 49 0.87 4.02 12.34
N ASN A 50 1.74 3.56 13.24
CA ASN A 50 1.65 2.22 13.83
C ASN A 50 0.27 1.94 14.44
N GLU A 51 -0.27 2.87 15.24
CA GLU A 51 -1.58 2.70 15.87
C GLU A 51 -2.71 2.46 14.86
N ASP A 52 -2.76 3.24 13.79
CA ASP A 52 -3.81 3.11 12.76
C ASP A 52 -3.55 1.90 11.85
N SER A 53 -2.29 1.53 11.66
CA SER A 53 -1.91 0.31 10.94
C SER A 53 -2.42 -0.93 11.66
N VAL A 54 -2.22 -1.02 12.98
CA VAL A 54 -2.69 -2.15 13.79
C VAL A 54 -4.23 -2.19 13.80
N LYS A 55 -4.91 -1.04 13.92
CA LYS A 55 -6.38 -0.99 13.83
C LYS A 55 -6.89 -1.51 12.50
N LEU A 56 -6.34 -1.03 11.39
CA LEU A 56 -6.72 -1.46 10.04
C LEU A 56 -6.44 -2.95 9.84
N PHE A 57 -5.28 -3.43 10.25
CA PHE A 57 -4.92 -4.83 10.18
C PHE A 57 -5.88 -5.71 10.99
N CYS A 58 -6.19 -5.32 12.24
CA CYS A 58 -7.13 -6.05 13.09
C CYS A 58 -8.54 -6.07 12.48
N PHE A 59 -8.96 -4.98 11.84
CA PHE A 59 -10.26 -4.94 11.18
C PHE A 59 -10.35 -6.00 10.07
N TRP A 60 -9.29 -6.16 9.27
CA TRP A 60 -9.26 -7.17 8.22
C TRP A 60 -8.99 -8.58 8.74
N ALA A 61 -8.21 -8.76 9.81
CA ALA A 61 -7.93 -10.08 10.38
C ALA A 61 -9.05 -10.64 11.28
N PHE A 62 -9.71 -9.78 12.05
CA PHE A 62 -10.65 -10.17 13.12
C PHE A 62 -12.05 -9.57 12.97
N GLY A 63 -12.25 -8.61 12.06
CA GLY A 63 -13.52 -7.87 11.94
C GLY A 63 -13.71 -6.79 13.02
N LEU A 64 -12.67 -6.49 13.80
CA LEU A 64 -12.69 -5.52 14.91
C LEU A 64 -11.47 -4.59 14.81
N PRO A 65 -11.56 -3.32 15.24
CA PRO A 65 -10.44 -2.37 15.16
C PRO A 65 -9.35 -2.64 16.21
N SER A 66 -9.38 -3.78 16.90
CA SER A 66 -8.41 -4.18 17.92
C SER A 66 -8.31 -5.69 18.01
N ILE A 67 -7.26 -6.17 18.68
CA ILE A 67 -7.08 -7.60 18.96
C ILE A 67 -8.20 -8.05 19.93
N PRO A 68 -8.94 -9.12 19.61
CA PRO A 68 -9.93 -9.68 20.53
C PRO A 68 -9.29 -10.11 21.86
N THR A 69 -9.99 -9.92 22.99
CA THR A 69 -9.46 -10.23 24.33
C THR A 69 -9.02 -11.69 24.49
N ASN A 70 -9.71 -12.63 23.83
CA ASN A 70 -9.33 -14.04 23.82
C ASN A 70 -8.02 -14.34 23.07
N TYR A 71 -7.48 -13.38 22.32
CA TYR A 71 -6.22 -13.47 21.57
C TYR A 71 -5.12 -12.55 22.11
N GLU A 72 -5.27 -11.98 23.31
CA GLU A 72 -4.27 -11.06 23.89
C GLU A 72 -2.87 -11.69 23.99
N HIS A 73 -2.79 -13.00 24.23
CA HIS A 73 -1.53 -13.75 24.29
C HIS A 73 -0.81 -13.87 22.93
N TYR A 74 -1.46 -13.53 21.81
CA TYR A 74 -0.87 -13.45 20.47
C TYR A 74 -0.59 -12.01 20.02
N LYS A 75 -0.80 -11.01 20.89
CA LYS A 75 -0.66 -9.60 20.55
C LYS A 75 0.67 -9.25 19.91
N ASP A 76 1.77 -9.76 20.45
CA ASP A 76 3.10 -9.55 19.91
C ASP A 76 3.23 -10.09 18.47
N LEU A 77 2.71 -11.29 18.20
CA LEU A 77 2.70 -11.86 16.84
C LEU A 77 1.85 -11.02 15.88
N VAL A 78 0.67 -10.58 16.30
CA VAL A 78 -0.20 -9.70 15.50
C VAL A 78 0.51 -8.39 15.15
N GLN A 79 1.13 -7.75 16.15
CA GLN A 79 1.87 -6.51 15.97
C GLN A 79 3.07 -6.68 15.03
N GLN A 80 3.81 -7.78 15.14
CA GLN A 80 4.95 -8.06 14.26
C GLN A 80 4.52 -8.28 12.80
N VAL A 81 3.43 -9.01 12.57
CA VAL A 81 2.90 -9.21 11.20
C VAL A 81 2.37 -7.89 10.63
N ALA A 82 1.64 -7.10 11.42
CA ALA A 82 1.18 -5.78 10.98
C ALA A 82 2.37 -4.83 10.70
N ALA A 83 3.42 -4.87 11.52
CA ALA A 83 4.63 -4.06 11.32
C ALA A 83 5.37 -4.45 10.02
N ALA A 84 5.38 -5.73 9.65
CA ALA A 84 5.95 -6.19 8.39
C ALA A 84 5.24 -5.61 7.15
N CYS A 85 4.03 -5.05 7.30
CA CYS A 85 3.31 -4.38 6.22
C CYS A 85 3.76 -2.92 5.99
N GLY A 86 4.69 -2.39 6.80
CA GLY A 86 5.30 -1.07 6.62
C GLY A 86 4.32 0.12 6.70
N GLY A 87 3.14 -0.05 7.29
CA GLY A 87 2.11 0.98 7.35
C GLY A 87 1.35 1.21 6.03
N LEU A 88 1.57 0.36 5.01
CA LEU A 88 0.87 0.46 3.73
C LEU A 88 -0.56 -0.09 3.86
N PRO A 89 -1.61 0.73 3.62
CA PRO A 89 -3.00 0.29 3.78
C PRO A 89 -3.37 -0.95 2.96
N LEU A 90 -2.84 -1.06 1.73
CA LEU A 90 -3.11 -2.19 0.85
C LEU A 90 -2.49 -3.48 1.40
N ALA A 91 -1.23 -3.45 1.84
CA ALA A 91 -0.55 -4.61 2.42
C ALA A 91 -1.24 -5.08 3.70
N LEU A 92 -1.55 -4.14 4.62
CA LEU A 92 -2.28 -4.43 5.86
C LEU A 92 -3.63 -5.11 5.61
N THR A 93 -4.36 -4.61 4.60
CA THR A 93 -5.67 -5.14 4.22
C THR A 93 -5.58 -6.54 3.64
N VAL A 94 -4.68 -6.76 2.68
CA VAL A 94 -4.51 -8.04 2.01
C VAL A 94 -3.99 -9.10 2.97
N ILE A 95 -2.94 -8.79 3.73
CA ILE A 95 -2.33 -9.73 4.68
C ILE A 95 -3.29 -10.02 5.84
N GLY A 96 -3.94 -9.00 6.40
CA GLY A 96 -4.97 -9.20 7.42
C GLY A 96 -6.09 -10.12 6.94
N SER A 97 -6.57 -9.91 5.70
CA SER A 97 -7.61 -10.77 5.09
C SER A 97 -7.13 -12.21 4.87
N CYS A 98 -5.89 -12.42 4.42
CA CYS A 98 -5.29 -13.75 4.27
C CYS A 98 -5.28 -14.54 5.59
N LEU A 99 -5.09 -13.84 6.70
CA LEU A 99 -4.90 -14.43 8.02
C LEU A 99 -6.22 -14.60 8.80
N ARG A 100 -7.31 -14.02 8.31
CA ARG A 100 -8.64 -14.17 8.91
C ARG A 100 -9.02 -15.65 8.97
N ASN A 101 -9.47 -16.08 10.15
CA ASN A 101 -9.86 -17.47 10.46
C ASN A 101 -8.77 -18.53 10.22
N GLN A 102 -7.51 -18.12 10.04
CA GLN A 102 -6.39 -19.05 9.91
C GLN A 102 -5.83 -19.46 11.28
N PRO A 103 -5.29 -20.68 11.42
CA PRO A 103 -4.68 -21.11 12.67
C PRO A 103 -3.40 -20.32 12.96
N TRP A 104 -3.06 -20.13 14.24
CA TRP A 104 -1.88 -19.36 14.66
C TRP A 104 -0.53 -19.95 14.17
N THR A 105 -0.47 -21.22 13.81
CA THR A 105 0.68 -21.81 13.12
C THR A 105 0.90 -21.17 11.75
N TYR A 106 -0.18 -20.87 11.02
CA TYR A 106 -0.12 -20.17 9.74
C TYR A 106 0.32 -18.70 9.93
N TRP A 107 -0.13 -18.04 11.00
CA TRP A 107 0.34 -16.69 11.35
C TRP A 107 1.85 -16.62 11.61
N ARG A 108 2.42 -17.60 12.31
CA ARG A 108 3.88 -17.68 12.52
C ARG A 108 4.62 -17.90 11.20
N SER A 109 4.11 -18.80 10.35
CA SER A 109 4.67 -19.00 9.01
C SER A 109 4.60 -17.73 8.16
N ALA A 110 3.49 -16.99 8.23
CA ALA A 110 3.33 -15.72 7.53
C ALA A 110 4.36 -14.69 8.01
N LYS A 111 4.58 -14.56 9.33
CA LYS A 111 5.64 -13.71 9.87
C LYS A 111 7.01 -14.07 9.28
N GLU A 112 7.39 -15.35 9.29
CA GLU A 112 8.68 -15.81 8.76
C GLU A 112 8.81 -15.52 7.26
N LYS A 113 7.77 -15.80 6.48
CA LYS A 113 7.75 -15.53 5.04
C LYS A 113 7.86 -14.05 4.72
N LEU A 114 7.08 -13.20 5.41
CA LEU A 114 7.14 -11.75 5.23
C LEU A 114 8.53 -11.19 5.58
N SER A 115 9.20 -11.73 6.60
CA SER A 115 10.57 -11.34 6.95
C SER A 115 11.61 -11.69 5.88
N LYS A 116 11.26 -12.56 4.94
CA LYS A 116 12.10 -12.99 3.81
C LYS A 116 11.59 -12.46 2.47
N ALA A 117 10.64 -11.51 2.48
CA ALA A 117 9.93 -11.03 1.29
C ALA A 117 9.25 -12.14 0.46
N GLU A 118 8.88 -13.25 1.09
CA GLU A 118 8.21 -14.37 0.42
C GLU A 118 6.68 -14.20 0.45
N SER A 119 6.01 -14.74 -0.57
CA SER A 119 4.55 -14.73 -0.62
C SER A 119 3.93 -15.70 0.39
N ILE A 120 2.94 -15.21 1.16
CA ILE A 120 2.23 -16.02 2.15
C ILE A 120 1.11 -16.88 1.54
N SER A 121 0.54 -16.45 0.39
CA SER A 121 -0.54 -17.14 -0.31
C SER A 121 -0.66 -16.67 -1.77
N GLN A 122 -1.38 -17.41 -2.61
CA GLN A 122 -1.69 -16.95 -3.97
C GLN A 122 -2.52 -15.65 -3.97
N TYR A 123 -3.49 -15.53 -3.06
CA TYR A 123 -4.28 -14.32 -2.92
C TYR A 123 -3.42 -13.09 -2.60
N HIS A 124 -2.40 -13.25 -1.75
CA HIS A 124 -1.43 -12.19 -1.45
C HIS A 124 -0.70 -11.75 -2.73
N THR A 125 -0.21 -12.68 -3.54
CA THR A 125 0.40 -12.38 -4.84
C THR A 125 -0.57 -11.61 -5.74
N ASP A 126 -1.78 -12.14 -5.95
CA ASP A 126 -2.73 -11.58 -6.93
C ASP A 126 -3.26 -10.20 -6.53
N LYS A 127 -3.43 -9.95 -5.22
CA LYS A 127 -4.06 -8.72 -4.71
C LYS A 127 -3.08 -7.64 -4.28
N LEU A 128 -1.83 -8.00 -3.99
CA LEU A 128 -0.80 -7.04 -3.62
C LEU A 128 0.26 -6.91 -4.72
N LEU A 129 0.95 -8.00 -5.06
CA LEU A 129 2.11 -7.95 -5.96
C LEU A 129 1.72 -7.53 -7.37
N ASN A 130 0.65 -8.09 -7.94
CA ASN A 130 0.18 -7.69 -9.29
C ASN A 130 -0.28 -6.23 -9.35
N ARG A 131 -0.71 -5.64 -8.23
CA ARG A 131 -1.06 -4.21 -8.17
C ARG A 131 0.19 -3.34 -8.20
N LEU A 132 1.27 -3.78 -7.55
CA LEU A 132 2.56 -3.11 -7.56
C LEU A 132 3.24 -3.22 -8.93
N GLU A 133 3.09 -4.38 -9.59
CA GLU A 133 3.67 -4.68 -10.92
C GLU A 133 3.31 -3.63 -11.97
N THR A 134 2.07 -3.12 -11.95
CA THR A 134 1.66 -2.04 -12.87
C THR A 134 2.50 -0.77 -12.76
N SER A 135 3.12 -0.53 -11.59
CA SER A 135 4.01 0.62 -11.38
C SER A 135 5.45 0.32 -11.82
N THR A 136 5.84 -0.96 -11.93
CA THR A 136 7.15 -1.35 -12.46
C THR A 136 7.12 -1.53 -13.97
N ASP A 137 5.97 -1.89 -14.57
CA ASP A 137 5.84 -2.12 -16.01
C ASP A 137 6.19 -0.89 -16.85
N VAL A 138 5.92 0.31 -16.32
CA VAL A 138 6.18 1.60 -16.97
C VAL A 138 7.65 2.01 -16.94
N LEU A 139 8.48 1.34 -16.14
CA LEU A 139 9.92 1.60 -16.08
C LEU A 139 10.62 1.04 -17.33
N ASP A 140 11.67 1.70 -17.77
CA ASP A 140 12.60 1.18 -18.76
C ASP A 140 13.42 0.01 -18.19
N ASP A 141 14.09 -0.75 -19.07
CA ASP A 141 14.79 -1.97 -18.68
C ASP A 141 15.94 -1.73 -17.69
N GLU A 142 16.62 -0.59 -17.77
CA GLU A 142 17.71 -0.23 -16.84
C GLU A 142 17.14 0.06 -15.45
N SER A 143 16.08 0.87 -15.38
CA SER A 143 15.37 1.16 -14.13
C SER A 143 14.77 -0.09 -13.49
N LYS A 144 14.23 -1.03 -14.29
CA LYS A 144 13.74 -2.33 -13.81
C LYS A 144 14.85 -3.16 -13.19
N GLN A 145 16.01 -3.24 -13.84
CA GLN A 145 17.15 -3.99 -13.30
C GLN A 145 17.63 -3.38 -11.98
N CYS A 146 17.73 -2.04 -11.91
CA CYS A 146 18.10 -1.34 -10.69
C CYS A 146 17.10 -1.62 -9.55
N PHE A 147 15.80 -1.61 -9.84
CA PHE A 147 14.76 -1.97 -8.86
C PHE A 147 14.91 -3.40 -8.33
N LEU A 148 15.20 -4.37 -9.20
CA LEU A 148 15.44 -5.76 -8.80
C LEU A 148 16.70 -5.90 -7.94
N ASP A 149 17.77 -5.19 -8.29
CA ASP A 149 19.02 -5.20 -7.52
C ASP A 149 18.79 -4.62 -6.10
N LEU A 150 17.97 -3.57 -5.97
CA LEU A 150 17.57 -3.02 -4.66
C LEU A 150 16.74 -4.01 -3.83
N GLY A 151 15.92 -4.83 -4.47
CA GLY A 151 15.11 -5.85 -3.79
C GLY A 151 15.90 -7.06 -3.30
N ALA A 152 17.18 -7.19 -3.67
CA ALA A 152 18.05 -8.29 -3.26
C ALA A 152 18.75 -8.06 -1.90
N PHE A 153 18.59 -6.88 -1.29
CA PHE A 153 19.19 -6.48 0.00
C PHE A 153 18.13 -6.25 1.08
#